data_AF-A0A1X0NLB2-F1
#
_entry.id   AF-A0A1X0NLB2-F1
#
_cell.length_a   1.000
_cell.length_b   1.000
_cell.length_c   1.000
_cell.angle_alpha   90.00
_cell.angle_beta   90.00
_cell.angle_gamma   90.00
#
_symmetry.space_group_name_H-M   'P 1'
#
loop_
_entity.id
_entity.type
_entity.pdbx_description
1 polymer ?
#
loop_
_entity_poly.entity_id
_entity_poly.type
_entity_poly.pdbx_seq_one_letter_code
_entity_poly.pdbx_strand_id
1 'polypeptide(L)'
;MDHDKEKNENKEVLIETPTEQKEGISPSDTPAESIQLNVSLPPVNISSSSPNEDERLWELVDPPETSLDVVKSTRQEIQRVLSILSNHERLQEINTKKQDGLSQSQIILELQLVELNGKLQKEVEQLKGDLEIQIKERKHNQEAFEKRQHELESSVKKLKKKLETEVAQRKVDQETHKRQENKLESQINDLKKELDAESLQRKTAEEALENLRKDLEAQMRELNKKFDAQPIIRF
;
A
#
# COMPACT_ATOMS: atom_id res chain seq x y z
N MET A 1 34.41 -25.25 14.12
CA MET A 1 33.16 -25.22 14.91
C MET A 1 32.19 -24.36 14.12
N ASP A 2 31.71 -24.75 12.94
CA ASP A 2 31.04 -26.00 12.55
C ASP A 2 29.91 -26.36 13.52
N HIS A 3 28.69 -25.93 13.18
CA HIS A 3 27.59 -26.85 12.91
C HIS A 3 26.45 -26.17 12.14
N ASP A 4 26.28 -26.64 10.91
CA ASP A 4 25.09 -26.56 10.07
C ASP A 4 23.85 -27.18 10.72
N LYS A 5 22.67 -26.70 10.30
CA LYS A 5 21.53 -27.45 9.73
C LYS A 5 20.28 -26.57 9.76
N GLU A 6 19.87 -25.98 8.63
CA GLU A 6 18.93 -26.56 7.64
C GLU A 6 17.72 -27.26 8.27
N LYS A 7 16.52 -26.70 8.03
CA LYS A 7 15.35 -27.48 7.61
C LYS A 7 14.39 -26.60 6.80
N ASN A 8 14.52 -26.80 5.51
CA ASN A 8 13.62 -26.42 4.42
C ASN A 8 12.46 -27.43 4.40
N GLU A 9 11.21 -26.98 4.48
CA GLU A 9 10.04 -27.84 4.21
C GLU A 9 9.22 -27.21 3.08
N ASN A 10 9.62 -27.56 1.86
CA ASN A 10 8.75 -27.58 0.69
C ASN A 10 7.63 -28.59 0.92
N LYS A 11 6.38 -28.17 0.74
CA LYS A 11 5.26 -29.09 0.48
C LYS A 11 4.71 -28.81 -0.92
N GLU A 12 5.13 -29.70 -1.82
CA GLU A 12 4.44 -30.04 -3.06
C GLU A 12 2.99 -30.43 -2.73
N VAL A 13 2.04 -29.87 -3.47
CA VAL A 13 0.72 -30.50 -3.61
C VAL A 13 0.49 -30.74 -5.09
N LEU A 14 0.30 -32.04 -5.32
CA LEU A 14 0.19 -32.77 -6.56
C LEU A 14 -1.07 -32.37 -7.35
N ILE A 15 -0.90 -32.39 -8.66
CA ILE A 15 -1.90 -32.23 -9.70
C ILE A 15 -2.75 -33.51 -9.78
N GLU A 16 -4.08 -33.38 -9.76
CA GLU A 16 -4.99 -34.38 -10.37
C GLU A 16 -6.13 -33.68 -11.10
N THR A 17 -6.24 -34.00 -12.40
CA THR A 17 -7.33 -33.70 -13.34
C THR A 17 -8.55 -34.61 -13.13
N PRO A 18 -9.73 -34.21 -13.61
CA PRO A 18 -10.45 -35.06 -14.57
C PRO A 18 -11.00 -34.23 -15.76
N THR A 19 -10.67 -34.56 -17.00
CA THR A 19 -11.30 -35.55 -17.90
C THR A 19 -12.70 -35.16 -18.41
N GLU A 20 -12.69 -34.73 -19.68
CA GLU A 20 -13.66 -34.92 -20.76
C GLU A 20 -15.17 -34.97 -20.45
N GLN A 21 -15.92 -34.03 -21.03
CA GLN A 21 -16.98 -34.39 -21.97
C GLN A 21 -16.91 -33.51 -23.23
N LYS A 22 -16.72 -34.20 -24.35
CA LYS A 22 -16.89 -33.74 -25.72
C LYS A 22 -18.36 -33.79 -26.12
N GLU A 23 -18.68 -32.97 -27.11
CA GLU A 23 -19.74 -33.05 -28.15
C GLU A 23 -20.42 -31.68 -28.26
N GLY A 24 -20.47 -31.00 -29.41
CA GLY A 24 -20.00 -31.32 -30.74
C GLY A 24 -20.22 -30.12 -31.68
N ILE A 25 -19.17 -29.81 -32.44
CA ILE A 25 -19.14 -29.58 -33.89
C ILE A 25 -20.25 -28.70 -34.49
N SER A 26 -19.86 -27.51 -34.96
CA SER A 26 -19.80 -27.28 -36.42
C SER A 26 -18.86 -26.12 -36.78
N PRO A 27 -17.91 -26.34 -37.73
CA PRO A 27 -17.08 -25.31 -38.30
C PRO A 27 -17.81 -24.69 -39.50
N SER A 28 -17.77 -23.37 -39.60
CA SER A 28 -18.18 -22.67 -40.81
C SER A 28 -17.07 -21.72 -41.20
N ASP A 29 -16.30 -22.21 -42.16
CA ASP A 29 -15.40 -21.52 -43.04
C ASP A 29 -15.72 -20.03 -43.23
N THR A 30 -14.72 -19.21 -42.96
CA THR A 30 -14.61 -17.87 -43.50
C THR A 30 -14.07 -18.00 -44.93
N PRO A 31 -14.71 -17.39 -45.94
CA PRO A 31 -13.98 -16.84 -47.05
C PRO A 31 -13.88 -15.33 -46.86
N ALA A 32 -12.64 -14.85 -46.88
CA ALA A 32 -12.29 -13.45 -46.96
C ALA A 32 -13.08 -12.74 -48.06
N GLU A 33 -13.80 -11.69 -47.69
CA GLU A 33 -14.34 -10.72 -48.63
C GLU A 33 -13.17 -10.03 -49.34
N SER A 34 -12.84 -10.54 -50.53
CA SER A 34 -12.08 -9.80 -51.52
C SER A 34 -12.96 -8.67 -52.04
N ILE A 35 -12.78 -7.47 -51.51
CA ILE A 35 -13.35 -6.25 -52.10
C ILE A 35 -12.64 -6.03 -53.44
N GLN A 36 -13.26 -6.48 -54.53
CA GLN A 36 -12.90 -6.04 -55.87
C GLN A 36 -13.49 -4.64 -56.10
N LEU A 37 -12.62 -3.63 -56.12
CA LEU A 37 -12.96 -2.31 -56.63
C LEU A 37 -13.18 -2.42 -58.15
N ASN A 38 -14.45 -2.48 -58.53
CA ASN A 38 -14.93 -2.47 -59.90
C ASN A 38 -14.71 -1.08 -60.51
N VAL A 39 -13.56 -0.85 -61.15
CA VAL A 39 -13.32 0.36 -61.95
C VAL A 39 -13.77 0.07 -63.38
N SER A 40 -15.00 0.48 -63.70
CA SER A 40 -15.50 0.55 -65.08
C SER A 40 -14.62 1.50 -65.91
N LEU A 41 -13.78 0.93 -66.78
CA LEU A 41 -13.25 1.64 -67.95
C LEU A 41 -14.29 1.57 -69.08
N PRO A 42 -14.51 2.64 -69.85
CA PRO A 42 -15.45 2.61 -70.97
C PRO A 42 -14.95 1.67 -72.07
N PRO A 43 -15.85 0.94 -72.77
CA PRO A 43 -15.45 0.09 -73.88
C PRO A 43 -15.02 0.94 -75.07
N VAL A 44 -13.79 0.74 -75.54
CA VAL A 44 -13.36 1.20 -76.86
C VAL A 44 -14.11 0.36 -77.88
N ASN A 45 -15.08 1.01 -78.52
CA ASN A 45 -15.92 0.47 -79.56
C ASN A 45 -15.07 0.30 -80.84
N ILE A 46 -14.40 -0.85 -81.00
CA ILE A 46 -13.74 -1.20 -82.26
C ILE A 46 -14.81 -1.82 -83.16
N SER A 47 -15.54 -0.95 -83.86
CA SER A 47 -16.45 -1.36 -84.92
C SER A 47 -15.62 -1.97 -86.05
N SER A 48 -15.72 -3.28 -86.21
CA SER A 48 -15.23 -4.04 -87.35
C SER A 48 -16.12 -3.73 -88.57
N SER A 49 -15.75 -2.72 -89.35
CA SER A 49 -16.29 -2.52 -90.69
C SER A 49 -15.47 -3.32 -91.71
N SER A 50 -16.20 -4.11 -92.48
CA SER A 50 -15.82 -4.96 -93.60
C SER A 50 -14.83 -4.29 -94.58
N PRO A 51 -13.91 -5.04 -95.22
CA PRO A 51 -13.12 -4.53 -96.32
C PRO A 51 -14.00 -4.52 -97.57
N ASN A 52 -14.52 -3.36 -97.94
CA ASN A 52 -15.06 -3.14 -99.28
C ASN A 52 -14.00 -2.42 -100.10
N GLU A 53 -13.65 -3.11 -101.18
CA GLU A 53 -13.08 -2.63 -102.44
C GLU A 53 -13.18 -1.11 -102.65
N ASP A 54 -12.02 -0.45 -102.59
CA ASP A 54 -11.75 0.78 -103.32
C ASP A 54 -10.27 0.74 -103.71
N GLU A 55 -9.97 -0.12 -104.70
CA GLU A 55 -8.83 0.04 -105.59
C GLU A 55 -8.99 1.36 -106.35
N ARG A 56 -8.72 2.47 -105.67
CA ARG A 56 -8.47 3.77 -106.32
C ARG A 56 -6.98 3.97 -106.38
N LEU A 57 -6.43 3.55 -107.51
CA LEU A 57 -5.46 4.30 -108.29
C LEU A 57 -4.53 5.18 -107.43
N TRP A 58 -3.50 4.57 -106.85
CA TRP A 58 -2.26 5.32 -106.65
C TRP A 58 -1.76 5.63 -108.06
N GLU A 59 -2.21 6.77 -108.58
CA GLU A 59 -1.52 7.43 -109.66
C GLU A 59 -0.04 7.41 -109.32
N LEU A 60 0.72 6.87 -110.27
CA LEU A 60 2.16 6.81 -110.30
C LEU A 60 2.69 8.24 -110.35
N VAL A 61 2.56 8.96 -109.24
CA VAL A 61 3.31 10.18 -108.98
C VAL A 61 4.73 9.70 -108.83
N ASP A 62 5.57 10.05 -109.81
CA ASP A 62 7.01 9.82 -109.74
C ASP A 62 7.49 10.15 -108.32
N PRO A 63 8.27 9.26 -107.67
CA PRO A 63 8.79 9.56 -106.36
C PRO A 63 9.52 10.90 -106.49
N PRO A 64 9.15 11.94 -105.72
CA PRO A 64 9.88 13.19 -105.79
C PRO A 64 11.34 12.82 -105.53
N GLU A 65 12.26 13.32 -106.37
CA GLU A 65 13.71 13.15 -106.21
C GLU A 65 14.08 13.68 -104.82
N THR A 66 13.93 12.80 -103.84
CA THR A 66 14.15 13.09 -102.44
C THR A 66 15.64 12.96 -102.30
N SER A 67 16.28 14.11 -102.21
CA SER A 67 17.72 14.19 -101.96
C SER A 67 18.09 13.18 -100.87
N LEU A 68 19.13 12.39 -101.12
CA LEU A 68 19.69 11.41 -100.19
C LEU A 68 19.94 12.01 -98.79
N ASP A 69 20.16 13.33 -98.72
CA ASP A 69 20.33 14.07 -97.47
C ASP A 69 19.03 14.19 -96.67
N VAL A 70 17.88 14.27 -97.33
CA VAL A 70 16.55 14.23 -96.67
C VAL A 70 16.35 12.86 -96.02
N VAL A 71 16.63 11.77 -96.74
CA VAL A 71 16.49 10.40 -96.20
C VAL A 71 17.43 10.15 -95.02
N LYS A 72 18.68 10.62 -95.10
CA LYS A 72 19.65 10.54 -94.00
C LYS A 72 19.22 11.38 -92.80
N SER A 73 18.71 12.59 -93.04
CA SER A 73 18.18 13.48 -92.00
C SER A 73 16.96 12.85 -91.30
N THR A 74 15.99 12.33 -92.07
CA THR A 74 14.83 11.62 -91.53
C THR A 74 15.25 10.38 -90.75
N ARG A 75 16.24 9.61 -91.21
CA ARG A 75 16.77 8.46 -90.47
C ARG A 75 17.42 8.86 -89.15
N GLN A 76 18.21 9.95 -89.14
CA GLN A 76 18.80 10.47 -87.90
C GLN A 76 17.71 10.96 -86.94
N GLU A 77 16.66 11.60 -87.44
CA GLU A 77 15.53 12.05 -86.63
C GLU A 77 14.75 10.87 -86.05
N ILE A 78 14.49 9.84 -86.84
CA ILE A 78 13.88 8.58 -86.35
C ILE A 78 14.75 7.97 -85.24
N GLN A 79 16.08 7.94 -85.39
CA GLN A 79 16.97 7.43 -84.34
C GLN A 79 16.93 8.30 -83.07
N ARG A 80 16.83 9.63 -83.18
CA ARG A 80 16.64 10.51 -82.02
C ARG A 80 15.32 10.22 -81.32
N VAL A 81 14.22 10.12 -82.08
CA VAL A 81 12.89 9.83 -81.54
C VAL A 81 12.87 8.48 -80.82
N LEU A 82 13.46 7.43 -81.40
CA LEU A 82 13.55 6.11 -80.75
C LEU A 82 14.36 6.15 -79.45
N SER A 83 15.46 6.90 -79.40
CA SER A 83 16.25 7.09 -78.18
C SER A 83 15.45 7.82 -77.08
N ILE A 84 14.68 8.85 -77.46
CA ILE A 84 13.80 9.58 -76.53
C ILE A 84 12.71 8.65 -75.98
N LEU A 85 12.07 7.85 -76.84
CA LEU A 85 11.04 6.89 -76.43
C LEU A 85 11.60 5.84 -75.46
N SER A 86 12.77 5.29 -75.75
CA SER A 86 13.44 4.33 -74.85
C SER A 86 13.79 4.95 -73.48
N ASN A 87 14.27 6.20 -73.46
CA ASN A 87 14.52 6.90 -72.20
C ASN A 87 13.22 7.21 -71.44
N HIS A 88 12.13 7.53 -72.15
CA HIS A 88 10.84 7.77 -71.52
C HIS A 88 10.29 6.51 -70.85
N GLU A 89 10.38 5.35 -71.52
CA GLU A 89 9.98 4.05 -70.96
C GLU A 89 10.79 3.71 -69.71
N ARG A 90 12.11 3.91 -69.74
CA ARG A 90 12.98 3.70 -68.57
C ARG A 90 12.63 4.63 -67.40
N LEU A 91 12.28 5.88 -67.68
CA LEU A 91 11.83 6.83 -66.65
C LEU A 91 10.48 6.43 -66.07
N GLN A 92 9.55 5.92 -66.89
CA GLN A 92 8.28 5.37 -66.39
C GLN A 92 8.51 4.18 -65.45
N GLU A 93 9.39 3.25 -65.81
CA GLU A 93 9.73 2.08 -64.97
C GLU A 93 10.38 2.49 -63.64
N ILE A 94 11.25 3.51 -63.66
CA ILE A 94 11.82 4.05 -62.42
C ILE A 94 10.73 4.70 -61.55
N ASN A 95 9.79 5.41 -62.17
CA ASN A 95 8.72 6.09 -61.46
C ASN A 95 7.75 5.10 -60.81
N THR A 96 7.37 4.02 -61.51
CA THR A 96 6.52 2.96 -60.95
C THR A 96 7.22 2.27 -59.78
N LYS A 97 8.49 1.87 -59.93
CA LYS A 97 9.28 1.28 -58.82
C LYS A 97 9.37 2.20 -57.61
N LYS A 98 9.51 3.51 -57.82
CA LYS A 98 9.49 4.50 -56.73
C LYS A 98 8.13 4.59 -56.05
N GLN A 99 7.04 4.60 -56.81
CA GLN A 99 5.68 4.60 -56.26
C GLN A 99 5.41 3.34 -55.44
N ASP A 100 5.78 2.16 -55.97
CA ASP A 100 5.64 0.89 -55.26
C ASP A 100 6.43 0.89 -53.94
N GLY A 101 7.68 1.38 -53.97
CA GLY A 101 8.52 1.51 -52.77
C GLY A 101 7.94 2.48 -51.73
N LEU A 102 7.34 3.59 -52.16
CA LEU A 102 6.65 4.53 -51.27
C LEU A 102 5.40 3.89 -50.65
N SER A 103 4.58 3.19 -51.44
CA SER A 103 3.39 2.49 -50.94
C SER A 103 3.75 1.40 -49.92
N GLN A 104 4.79 0.60 -50.18
CA GLN A 104 5.28 -0.38 -49.22
C GLN A 104 5.77 0.26 -47.93
N SER A 105 6.53 1.35 -48.03
CA SER A 105 7.03 2.09 -46.86
C SER A 105 5.88 2.65 -46.03
N GLN A 106 4.84 3.17 -46.69
CA GLN A 106 3.65 3.68 -46.01
C GLN A 106 2.90 2.56 -45.26
N ILE A 107 2.70 1.40 -45.89
CA ILE A 107 2.07 0.24 -45.24
C ILE A 107 2.87 -0.21 -44.01
N ILE A 108 4.20 -0.28 -44.11
CA ILE A 108 5.06 -0.68 -42.99
C ILE A 108 4.92 0.32 -41.83
N LEU A 109 4.93 1.63 -42.12
CA LEU A 109 4.75 2.66 -41.09
C LEU A 109 3.38 2.60 -40.43
N GLU A 110 2.31 2.37 -41.20
CA GLU A 110 0.96 2.20 -40.67
C GLU A 110 0.87 0.99 -39.74
N LEU A 111 1.46 -0.14 -40.12
CA LEU A 111 1.52 -1.35 -39.28
C LEU A 111 2.31 -1.10 -37.98
N GLN A 112 3.46 -0.45 -38.06
CA GLN A 112 4.26 -0.10 -36.88
C GLN A 112 3.51 0.84 -35.95
N LEU A 113 2.76 1.81 -36.50
CA LEU A 113 1.97 2.77 -35.73
C LEU A 113 0.81 2.06 -35.01
N VAL A 114 0.14 1.13 -35.67
CA VAL A 114 -0.91 0.30 -35.06
C VAL A 114 -0.34 -0.58 -33.95
N GLU A 115 0.80 -1.24 -34.18
CA GLU A 115 1.45 -2.08 -33.16
C GLU A 115 1.86 -1.26 -31.93
N LEU A 116 2.46 -0.08 -32.14
CA LEU A 116 2.89 0.81 -31.07
C LEU A 116 1.69 1.33 -30.26
N ASN A 117 0.62 1.76 -30.94
CA ASN A 117 -0.61 2.18 -30.29
C ASN A 117 -1.24 1.03 -29.46
N GLY A 118 -1.22 -0.20 -29.98
CA GLY A 118 -1.70 -1.36 -29.25
C GLY A 118 -0.87 -1.68 -27.99
N LYS A 119 0.47 -1.56 -28.07
CA LYS A 119 1.35 -1.72 -26.90
C LYS A 119 1.10 -0.63 -25.86
N LEU A 120 1.03 0.63 -26.30
CA LEU A 120 0.77 1.77 -25.42
C LEU A 120 -0.59 1.63 -24.72
N GLN A 121 -1.63 1.23 -25.45
CA GLN A 121 -2.96 1.04 -24.86
C GLN A 121 -2.95 -0.03 -23.75
N LYS A 122 -2.27 -1.15 -23.98
CA LYS A 122 -2.12 -2.20 -22.96
C LYS A 122 -1.37 -1.70 -21.73
N GLU A 123 -0.28 -0.95 -21.92
CA GLU A 123 0.49 -0.39 -20.81
C GLU A 123 -0.33 0.62 -20.00
N VAL A 124 -1.12 1.46 -20.67
CA VAL A 124 -2.03 2.41 -20.00
C VAL A 124 -3.11 1.67 -19.21
N GLU A 125 -3.72 0.63 -19.77
CA GLU A 125 -4.72 -0.18 -19.07
C GLU A 125 -4.13 -0.91 -17.86
N GLN A 126 -2.92 -1.45 -18.00
CA GLN A 126 -2.19 -2.08 -16.89
C GLN A 126 -1.88 -1.08 -15.77
N LEU A 127 -1.30 0.08 -16.10
CA LEU A 127 -0.98 1.12 -15.12
C LEU A 127 -2.25 1.63 -14.42
N LYS A 128 -3.36 1.74 -15.14
CA LYS A 128 -4.65 2.09 -14.55
C LYS A 128 -5.10 1.04 -13.53
N GLY A 129 -5.01 -0.24 -13.89
CA GLY A 129 -5.33 -1.35 -12.98
C GLY A 129 -4.47 -1.35 -11.72
N ASP A 130 -3.15 -1.20 -11.88
CA ASP A 130 -2.20 -1.17 -10.76
C ASP A 130 -2.47 0.03 -9.83
N LEU A 131 -2.76 1.21 -10.39
CA LEU A 131 -3.14 2.39 -9.62
C LEU A 131 -4.45 2.19 -8.86
N GLU A 132 -5.46 1.56 -9.46
CA GLU A 132 -6.71 1.26 -8.78
C GLU A 132 -6.52 0.32 -7.58
N ILE A 133 -5.64 -0.69 -7.73
CA ILE A 133 -5.26 -1.58 -6.63
C ILE A 133 -4.57 -0.79 -5.51
N GLN A 134 -3.54 0.01 -5.85
CA GLN A 134 -2.82 0.82 -4.86
C GLN A 134 -3.73 1.83 -4.14
N ILE A 135 -4.70 2.43 -4.85
CA ILE A 135 -5.69 3.32 -4.23
C ILE A 135 -6.56 2.56 -3.23
N LYS A 136 -7.04 1.36 -3.57
CA LYS A 136 -7.85 0.53 -2.67
C LYS A 136 -7.05 0.11 -1.44
N GLU A 137 -5.81 -0.33 -1.62
CA GLU A 137 -4.92 -0.69 -0.49
C GLU A 137 -4.64 0.51 0.42
N ARG A 138 -4.35 1.68 -0.14
CA ARG A 138 -4.16 2.90 0.66
C ARG A 138 -5.40 3.28 1.44
N LYS A 139 -6.60 3.20 0.84
CA LYS A 139 -7.87 3.46 1.53
C LYS A 139 -8.08 2.47 2.68
N HIS A 140 -7.87 1.18 2.43
CA HIS A 140 -7.99 0.15 3.44
C HIS A 140 -7.02 0.37 4.62
N ASN A 141 -5.76 0.68 4.32
CA ASN A 141 -4.74 0.97 5.33
C ASN A 141 -5.08 2.23 6.15
N GLN A 142 -5.63 3.26 5.50
CA GLN A 142 -6.08 4.48 6.17
C GLN A 142 -7.25 4.19 7.13
N GLU A 143 -8.25 3.44 6.71
CA GLU A 143 -9.38 3.02 7.56
C GLU A 143 -8.92 2.18 8.76
N ALA A 144 -7.97 1.26 8.54
CA ALA A 144 -7.38 0.46 9.60
C ALA A 144 -6.61 1.32 10.62
N PHE A 145 -5.88 2.34 10.13
CA PHE A 145 -5.19 3.30 10.99
C PHE A 145 -6.17 4.12 11.83
N GLU A 146 -7.23 4.66 11.23
CA GLU A 146 -8.25 5.44 11.92
C GLU A 146 -8.98 4.62 12.99
N LYS A 147 -9.30 3.35 12.69
CA LYS A 147 -9.87 2.43 13.67
C LYS A 147 -8.93 2.23 14.87
N ARG A 148 -7.65 1.98 14.61
CA ARG A 148 -6.64 1.80 15.67
C ARG A 148 -6.44 3.06 16.50
N GLN A 149 -6.48 4.23 15.87
CA GLN A 149 -6.42 5.51 16.56
C GLN A 149 -7.62 5.67 17.51
N HIS A 150 -8.83 5.40 17.04
CA HIS A 150 -10.03 5.49 17.87
C HIS A 150 -10.00 4.50 19.06
N GLU A 151 -9.55 3.26 18.83
CA GLU A 151 -9.37 2.26 19.89
C GLU A 151 -8.36 2.72 20.95
N LEU A 152 -7.25 3.33 20.50
CA LEU A 152 -6.23 3.88 21.40
C LEU A 152 -6.77 5.05 22.22
N GLU A 153 -7.47 6.00 21.58
CA GLU A 153 -8.09 7.13 22.28
C GLU A 153 -9.10 6.68 23.33
N SER A 154 -9.92 5.67 23.02
CA SER A 154 -10.85 5.05 23.97
C SER A 154 -10.12 4.42 25.14
N SER A 155 -9.03 3.71 24.88
CA SER A 155 -8.20 3.06 25.90
C SER A 155 -7.53 4.08 26.82
N VAL A 156 -6.97 5.16 26.24
CA VAL A 156 -6.38 6.27 26.99
C VAL A 156 -7.42 6.96 27.88
N LYS A 157 -8.63 7.24 27.36
CA LYS A 157 -9.72 7.81 28.16
C LYS A 157 -10.11 6.91 29.33
N LYS A 158 -10.22 5.60 29.12
CA LYS A 158 -10.53 4.62 30.19
C LYS A 158 -9.43 4.58 31.25
N LEU A 159 -8.17 4.54 30.83
CA LEU A 159 -7.03 4.52 31.75
C LEU A 159 -6.93 5.81 32.57
N LYS A 160 -7.12 6.97 31.91
CA LYS A 160 -7.14 8.26 32.59
C LYS A 160 -8.23 8.30 33.67
N LYS A 161 -9.44 7.86 33.36
CA LYS A 161 -10.55 7.80 34.33
C LYS A 161 -10.26 6.84 35.49
N LYS A 162 -9.68 5.67 35.21
CA LYS A 162 -9.28 4.71 36.26
C LYS A 162 -8.23 5.33 37.19
N LEU A 163 -7.20 5.94 36.62
CA LEU A 163 -6.13 6.60 37.38
C LEU A 163 -6.68 7.75 38.24
N GLU A 164 -7.56 8.59 37.69
CA GLU A 164 -8.22 9.67 38.45
C GLU A 164 -9.00 9.12 39.65
N THR A 165 -9.71 8.01 39.46
CA THR A 165 -10.49 7.34 40.52
C THR A 165 -9.55 6.75 41.59
N GLU A 166 -8.49 6.06 41.19
CA GLU A 166 -7.51 5.48 42.13
C GLU A 166 -6.78 6.56 42.93
N VAL A 167 -6.40 7.67 42.29
CA VAL A 167 -5.78 8.82 42.97
C VAL A 167 -6.75 9.44 43.98
N ALA A 168 -8.02 9.61 43.61
CA ALA A 168 -9.04 10.11 44.52
C ALA A 168 -9.23 9.18 45.73
N GLN A 169 -9.31 7.87 45.49
CA GLN A 169 -9.44 6.88 46.57
C GLN A 169 -8.24 6.91 47.51
N ARG A 170 -7.00 6.92 46.98
CA ARG A 170 -5.79 6.99 47.81
C ARG A 170 -5.74 8.25 48.67
N LYS A 171 -6.25 9.39 48.18
CA LYS A 171 -6.35 10.61 48.99
C LYS A 171 -7.31 10.44 50.17
N VAL A 172 -8.46 9.79 49.95
CA VAL A 172 -9.42 9.48 51.01
C VAL A 172 -8.82 8.51 52.03
N ASP A 173 -8.13 7.48 51.56
CA ASP A 173 -7.48 6.49 52.43
C ASP A 173 -6.37 7.15 53.27
N GLN A 174 -5.56 8.01 52.66
CA GLN A 174 -4.50 8.75 53.36
C GLN A 174 -5.07 9.70 54.43
N GLU A 175 -6.16 10.40 54.13
CA GLU A 175 -6.84 11.26 55.09
C GLU A 175 -7.44 10.45 56.26
N THR A 176 -7.97 9.27 55.96
CA THR A 176 -8.48 8.35 56.98
C THR A 176 -7.37 7.85 57.89
N HIS A 177 -6.22 7.47 57.32
CA HIS A 177 -5.05 7.07 58.08
C HIS A 177 -4.54 8.20 58.99
N LYS A 178 -4.43 9.43 58.48
CA LYS A 178 -4.03 10.58 59.32
C LYS A 178 -4.96 10.80 60.51
N ARG A 179 -6.28 10.63 60.33
CA ARG A 179 -7.24 10.74 61.44
C ARG A 179 -7.04 9.64 62.49
N GLN A 180 -6.71 8.44 62.05
CA GLN A 180 -6.38 7.34 62.96
C GLN A 180 -5.08 7.61 63.71
N GLU A 181 -4.04 8.11 63.03
CA GLU A 181 -2.78 8.53 63.66
C GLU A 181 -3.02 9.60 64.73
N ASN A 182 -3.76 10.66 64.41
CA ASN A 182 -4.10 11.71 65.38
C ASN A 182 -4.89 11.17 66.59
N LYS A 183 -5.81 10.21 66.36
CA LYS A 183 -6.56 9.57 67.45
C LYS A 183 -5.64 8.76 68.36
N LEU A 184 -4.74 7.97 67.79
CA LEU A 184 -3.76 7.20 68.53
C LEU A 184 -2.81 8.12 69.31
N GLU A 185 -2.37 9.23 68.71
CA GLU A 185 -1.53 10.23 69.38
C GLU A 185 -2.25 10.85 70.58
N SER A 186 -3.54 11.20 70.45
CA SER A 186 -4.35 11.66 71.58
C SER A 186 -4.43 10.61 72.69
N GLN A 187 -4.72 9.35 72.35
CA GLN A 187 -4.80 8.26 73.32
C GLN A 187 -3.47 8.03 74.04
N ILE A 188 -2.34 8.10 73.33
CA ILE A 188 -1.00 8.01 73.93
C ILE A 188 -0.78 9.16 74.91
N ASN A 189 -1.19 10.39 74.57
CA ASN A 189 -1.04 11.54 75.45
C ASN A 189 -1.93 11.44 76.68
N ASP A 190 -3.14 10.90 76.56
CA ASP A 190 -4.05 10.68 77.69
C ASP A 190 -3.49 9.60 78.64
N LEU A 191 -3.01 8.48 78.10
CA LEU A 191 -2.38 7.42 78.89
C LEU A 191 -1.12 7.92 79.63
N LYS A 192 -0.32 8.80 79.01
CA LYS A 192 0.84 9.42 79.67
C LYS A 192 0.41 10.25 80.88
N LYS A 193 -0.64 11.07 80.74
CA LYS A 193 -1.16 11.88 81.84
C LYS A 193 -1.71 11.01 82.97
N GLU A 194 -2.41 9.94 82.63
CA GLU A 194 -2.94 8.99 83.61
C GLU A 194 -1.80 8.31 84.38
N LEU A 195 -0.76 7.85 83.68
CA LEU A 195 0.43 7.26 84.28
C LEU A 195 1.17 8.26 85.19
N ASP A 196 1.31 9.52 84.78
CA ASP A 196 1.94 10.56 85.60
C ASP A 196 1.13 10.83 86.88
N ALA A 197 -0.20 10.86 86.79
CA ALA A 197 -1.09 11.04 87.92
C ALA A 197 -1.03 9.84 88.90
N GLU A 198 -1.05 8.61 88.38
CA GLU A 198 -0.94 7.39 89.19
C GLU A 198 0.44 7.30 89.87
N SER A 199 1.51 7.67 89.16
CA SER A 199 2.86 7.76 89.71
C SER A 199 2.95 8.77 90.85
N LEU A 200 2.29 9.93 90.72
CA LEU A 200 2.22 10.93 91.77
C LEU A 200 1.44 10.42 93.00
N GLN A 201 0.27 9.80 92.78
CA GLN A 201 -0.53 9.21 93.86
C GLN A 201 0.22 8.10 94.61
N ARG A 202 1.00 7.30 93.88
CA ARG A 202 1.84 6.27 94.49
C ARG A 202 2.92 6.89 95.36
N LYS A 203 3.61 7.95 94.89
CA LYS A 203 4.62 8.66 95.70
C LYS A 203 4.03 9.24 96.97
N THR A 204 2.85 9.88 96.90
CA THR A 204 2.20 10.44 98.09
C THR A 204 1.76 9.35 99.07
N ALA A 205 1.30 8.20 98.58
CA ALA A 205 0.99 7.04 99.42
C ALA A 205 2.25 6.45 100.08
N GLU A 206 3.36 6.36 99.35
CA GLU A 206 4.66 5.91 99.89
C GLU A 206 5.17 6.87 101.00
N GLU A 207 5.07 8.19 100.79
CA GLU A 207 5.39 9.19 101.82
C GLU A 207 4.50 9.08 103.06
N ALA A 208 3.19 8.86 102.88
CA ALA A 208 2.25 8.66 103.97
C ALA A 208 2.55 7.40 104.79
N LEU A 209 2.90 6.29 104.12
CA LEU A 209 3.31 5.05 104.78
C LEU A 209 4.61 5.23 105.59
N GLU A 210 5.59 5.96 105.06
CA GLU A 210 6.83 6.25 105.77
C GLU A 210 6.61 7.13 107.00
N ASN A 211 5.72 8.13 106.91
CA ASN A 211 5.34 8.94 108.07
C ASN A 211 4.64 8.09 109.14
N LEU A 212 3.68 7.25 108.75
CA LEU A 212 2.98 6.35 109.67
C LEU A 212 3.94 5.35 110.33
N ARG A 213 4.93 4.85 109.59
CA ARG A 213 6.01 4.02 110.13
C ARG A 213 6.82 4.77 111.19
N LYS A 214 7.24 6.00 110.92
CA LYS A 214 7.97 6.84 111.89
C LYS A 214 7.15 7.11 113.14
N ASP A 215 5.86 7.39 112.99
CA ASP A 215 4.94 7.60 114.12
C ASP A 215 4.79 6.33 114.97
N LEU A 216 4.62 5.17 114.34
CA LEU A 216 4.59 3.87 115.05
C LEU A 216 5.91 3.59 115.77
N GLU A 217 7.06 3.83 115.13
CA GLU A 217 8.37 3.67 115.78
C GLU A 217 8.50 4.60 117.00
N ALA A 218 8.04 5.85 116.90
CA ALA A 218 8.03 6.79 118.01
C ALA A 218 7.14 6.32 119.16
N GLN A 219 5.92 5.85 118.85
CA GLN A 219 4.99 5.30 119.84
C GLN A 219 5.57 4.06 120.53
N MET A 220 6.18 3.13 119.78
CA MET A 220 6.83 1.95 120.36
C MET A 220 7.99 2.33 121.27
N ARG A 221 8.83 3.32 120.89
CA ARG A 221 9.90 3.82 121.76
C ARG A 221 9.36 4.42 123.05
N GLU A 222 8.27 5.19 122.97
CA GLU A 222 7.62 5.76 124.16
C GLU A 222 7.02 4.68 125.06
N LEU A 223 6.38 3.68 124.48
CA LEU A 223 5.78 2.55 125.20
C LEU A 223 6.85 1.70 125.87
N ASN A 224 7.97 1.41 125.19
CA ASN A 224 9.13 0.74 125.79
C ASN A 224 9.70 1.53 126.98
N LYS A 225 9.87 2.85 126.85
CA LYS A 225 10.29 3.71 127.98
C LYS A 225 9.34 3.60 129.18
N LYS A 226 8.02 3.54 128.94
CA LYS A 226 7.03 3.37 130.01
C LYS A 226 7.10 1.99 130.67
N PHE A 227 7.40 0.94 129.92
CA PHE A 227 7.63 -0.40 130.45
C PHE A 227 8.91 -0.46 131.30
N ASP A 228 10.01 0.13 130.83
CA ASP A 228 11.28 0.16 131.57
C ASP A 228 11.20 0.99 132.86
N ALA A 229 10.26 1.95 132.93
CA ALA A 229 9.98 2.77 134.11
C ALA A 229 9.08 2.09 135.16
N GLN A 230 8.58 0.87 134.91
CA GLN A 230 7.83 0.12 135.93
C GLN A 230 8.80 -0.43 137.00
N PRO A 231 8.60 -0.14 138.29
CA PRO A 231 9.43 -0.71 139.33
C PRO A 231 9.21 -2.23 139.38
N ILE A 232 10.31 -2.99 139.30
CA ILE A 232 10.30 -4.41 139.61
C ILE A 232 9.86 -4.53 141.08
N ILE A 233 8.60 -4.90 141.31
CA ILE A 233 8.15 -5.35 142.61
C ILE A 233 8.83 -6.71 142.83
N ARG A 234 10.00 -6.68 143.48
CA ARG A 234 10.59 -7.88 144.07
C ARG A 234 9.72 -8.24 145.28
N PHE A 235 8.99 -9.35 145.18
CA PHE A 235 8.48 -10.06 146.35
C PHE A 235 9.63 -10.55 147.22
#